data_AF-A0A9Y2MVN5-F1
#
_entry.id   AF-A0A9Y2MVN5-F1
#
_cell.length_a   1.000
_cell.length_b   1.000
_cell.length_c   1.000
_cell.angle_alpha   90.00
_cell.angle_beta   90.00
_cell.angle_gamma   90.00
#
_symmetry.space_group_name_H-M   'P 1'
#
loop_
_entity.id
_entity.type
_entity.pdbx_description
1 polymer ?
#
loop_
_entity_poly.entity_id
_entity_poly.type
_entity_poly.pdbx_seq_one_letter_code
_entity_poly.pdbx_strand_id
1 'polypeptide(L)'
;MVVPLGADHAVRIHNTAGTPGVLIDYAGYFSPDGVGTYTAVAGGTRLLDTRDSASARHTPLGAREEFALQVRGNSGVPDNATAVAVNLTAEEVTVPTTIAAYPQTYPTSENSLFLNVGQKRSNVAIVRIGDDGKIRLRNSAGLTHVAVDLLGWFAPGNGAKYVPTLGAARVLDTRAGSGVPRASVGRGASVTRCLVLRSRNRLGGCPGAGRGPRADGAGHGTGAARQQRQADGGQR
;
A
#
# COMPACT_ATOMS: atom_id res chain seq x y z
N MET A 1 -3.52 -1.14 -0.92
CA MET A 1 -2.25 -1.89 -0.97
C MET A 1 -1.79 -2.17 0.46
N VAL A 2 -1.42 -3.41 0.78
CA VAL A 2 -0.69 -3.71 2.03
C VAL A 2 0.79 -3.61 1.70
N VAL A 3 1.54 -2.84 2.49
CA VAL A 3 2.98 -2.63 2.27
C VAL A 3 3.73 -3.24 3.44
N PRO A 4 4.54 -4.29 3.23
CA PRO A 4 5.43 -4.77 4.28
C PRO A 4 6.44 -3.69 4.62
N LEU A 5 6.71 -3.50 5.90
CA LEU A 5 7.78 -2.61 6.32
C LEU A 5 9.12 -3.33 6.21
N GLY A 6 10.13 -2.61 5.72
CA GLY A 6 11.51 -3.10 5.76
C GLY A 6 11.98 -3.29 7.21
N ALA A 7 13.16 -3.89 7.38
CA ALA A 7 13.78 -4.05 8.70
C ALA A 7 14.01 -2.71 9.44
N ASP A 8 13.98 -1.59 8.71
CA ASP A 8 14.06 -0.22 9.22
C ASP A 8 12.69 0.40 9.55
N HIS A 9 11.62 -0.38 9.44
CA HIS A 9 10.23 0.02 9.71
C HIS A 9 9.78 1.18 8.82
N ALA A 10 10.30 1.31 7.60
CA ALA A 10 10.01 2.44 6.72
C ALA A 10 9.20 2.07 5.48
N VAL A 11 8.33 3.01 5.08
CA VAL A 11 7.74 3.05 3.74
C VAL A 11 8.58 3.98 2.87
N ARG A 12 8.88 3.54 1.65
CA ARG A 12 9.62 4.30 0.64
C ARG A 12 8.75 4.48 -0.60
N ILE A 13 8.66 5.71 -1.09
CA ILE A 13 8.08 6.01 -2.41
C ILE A 13 9.21 6.49 -3.32
N HIS A 14 9.38 5.79 -4.43
CA HIS A 14 10.32 6.14 -5.49
C HIS A 14 9.55 6.78 -6.65
N ASN A 15 9.99 7.96 -7.09
CA ASN A 15 9.43 8.60 -8.27
C ASN A 15 10.32 8.34 -9.50
N THR A 16 9.81 7.64 -10.50
CA THR A 16 10.54 7.35 -11.74
C THR A 16 10.41 8.48 -12.79
N ALA A 17 9.36 9.32 -12.72
CA ALA A 17 9.08 10.34 -13.73
C ALA A 17 8.20 11.49 -13.22
N GLY A 18 8.41 12.71 -13.75
CA GLY A 18 7.66 13.90 -13.35
C GLY A 18 8.04 14.43 -11.96
N THR A 19 7.24 15.35 -11.41
CA THR A 19 7.49 15.98 -10.09
C THR A 19 6.20 16.08 -9.25
N PRO A 20 5.62 14.94 -8.84
CA PRO A 20 4.36 14.94 -8.10
C PRO A 20 4.53 15.42 -6.66
N GLY A 21 3.45 16.00 -6.11
CA GLY A 21 3.22 16.01 -4.68
C GLY A 21 2.68 14.66 -4.24
N VAL A 22 3.19 14.11 -3.13
CA VAL A 22 2.86 12.75 -2.69
C VAL A 22 2.16 12.79 -1.34
N LEU A 23 1.09 12.00 -1.23
CA LEU A 23 0.35 11.78 0.01
C LEU A 23 0.21 10.28 0.24
N ILE A 24 0.42 9.86 1.48
CA ILE A 24 0.13 8.49 1.92
C ILE A 24 -0.79 8.57 3.12
N ASP A 25 -1.99 8.03 2.94
CA ASP A 25 -2.92 7.76 4.03
C ASP A 25 -2.95 6.23 4.28
N TYR A 26 -3.11 5.81 5.52
CA TYR A 26 -3.31 4.40 5.89
C TYR A 26 -4.61 4.22 6.67
N ALA A 27 -5.27 3.07 6.47
CA ALA A 27 -6.51 2.69 7.14
C ALA A 27 -6.28 1.81 8.39
N GLY A 28 -5.06 1.27 8.56
CA GLY A 28 -4.67 0.42 9.67
C GLY A 28 -3.29 -0.20 9.47
N TYR A 29 -2.81 -0.93 10.47
CA TYR A 29 -1.53 -1.66 10.44
C TYR A 29 -1.67 -3.04 11.09
N PHE A 30 -0.69 -3.90 10.85
CA PHE A 30 -0.59 -5.21 11.50
C PHE A 30 0.51 -5.17 12.57
N SER A 31 0.23 -5.50 13.84
CA SER A 31 1.24 -5.53 14.91
C SER A 31 1.23 -6.83 15.75
N PRO A 32 2.39 -7.29 16.26
CA PRO A 32 2.51 -8.55 17.02
C PRO A 32 1.62 -8.67 18.27
N ASP A 33 1.09 -7.58 18.81
CA ASP A 33 0.33 -7.54 20.08
C ASP A 33 -1.15 -8.00 19.93
N GLY A 34 -1.32 -9.04 19.11
CA GLY A 34 -2.45 -9.68 18.40
C GLY A 34 -3.57 -10.46 19.12
N VAL A 35 -4.78 -10.57 18.53
CA VAL A 35 -5.87 -11.56 18.62
C VAL A 35 -6.36 -11.67 17.18
N GLY A 36 -5.78 -12.63 16.44
CA GLY A 36 -5.88 -12.81 14.98
C GLY A 36 -4.53 -12.58 14.29
N THR A 37 -3.99 -13.61 13.64
CA THR A 37 -2.63 -13.61 13.07
C THR A 37 -2.66 -13.33 11.58
N TYR A 38 -2.28 -12.14 11.13
CA TYR A 38 -1.98 -11.89 9.72
C TYR A 38 -0.58 -12.41 9.38
N THR A 39 -0.49 -13.28 8.38
CA THR A 39 0.77 -13.73 7.78
C THR A 39 0.88 -13.13 6.39
N ALA A 40 1.90 -12.31 6.16
CA ALA A 40 2.14 -11.66 4.88
C ALA A 40 2.81 -12.63 3.90
N VAL A 41 2.41 -12.54 2.63
CA VAL A 41 3.13 -13.17 1.51
C VAL A 41 4.10 -12.15 0.94
N ALA A 42 5.40 -12.35 1.16
CA ALA A 42 6.43 -11.47 0.65
C ALA A 42 6.41 -11.46 -0.90
N GLY A 43 6.34 -10.27 -1.50
CA GLY A 43 6.24 -10.11 -2.96
C GLY A 43 4.86 -10.39 -3.57
N GLY A 44 3.90 -10.87 -2.77
CA GLY A 44 2.60 -11.34 -3.25
C GLY A 44 2.69 -12.65 -4.03
N THR A 45 1.57 -13.32 -4.25
CA THR A 45 1.50 -14.53 -5.10
C THR A 45 0.22 -14.52 -5.92
N ARG A 46 0.33 -14.74 -7.23
CA ARG A 46 -0.83 -14.83 -8.13
C ARG A 46 -1.56 -16.15 -7.90
N LEU A 47 -2.81 -16.08 -7.44
CA LEU A 47 -3.67 -17.26 -7.26
C LEU A 47 -4.53 -17.54 -8.50
N LEU A 48 -4.88 -16.49 -9.23
CA LEU A 48 -5.72 -16.57 -10.42
C LEU A 48 -5.37 -15.44 -11.38
N ASP A 49 -5.22 -15.75 -12.67
CA ASP A 49 -5.31 -14.78 -13.76
C ASP A 49 -6.13 -15.42 -14.88
N THR A 50 -7.33 -14.90 -15.18
CA THR A 50 -8.18 -15.52 -16.19
C THR A 50 -7.73 -15.31 -17.63
N ARG A 51 -6.59 -14.64 -17.85
CA ARG A 51 -5.95 -14.50 -19.16
C ARG A 51 -4.79 -15.47 -19.33
N ASP A 52 -4.30 -16.06 -18.25
CA ASP A 52 -3.20 -17.00 -18.26
C ASP A 52 -3.72 -18.42 -18.53
N SER A 53 -3.19 -19.07 -19.55
CA SER A 53 -3.57 -20.44 -19.92
C SER A 53 -3.16 -21.49 -18.88
N ALA A 54 -2.19 -21.18 -18.01
CA ALA A 54 -1.76 -22.04 -16.92
C ALA A 54 -2.61 -21.89 -15.65
N SER A 55 -3.49 -20.89 -15.59
CA SER A 55 -4.32 -20.59 -14.44
C SER A 55 -5.47 -21.59 -14.29
N ALA A 56 -6.00 -21.73 -13.06
CA ALA A 56 -7.15 -22.59 -12.76
C ALA A 56 -8.41 -22.24 -13.59
N ARG A 57 -8.43 -21.05 -14.19
CA ARG A 57 -9.38 -20.61 -15.21
C ARG A 57 -8.65 -19.71 -16.19
N HIS A 58 -8.93 -19.87 -17.48
CA HIS A 58 -8.33 -19.11 -18.59
C HIS A 58 -9.39 -18.45 -19.50
N THR A 59 -10.61 -18.26 -18.98
CA THR A 59 -11.72 -17.60 -19.67
C THR A 59 -12.28 -16.46 -18.83
N PRO A 60 -12.79 -15.38 -19.43
CA PRO A 60 -13.41 -14.28 -18.69
C PRO A 60 -14.62 -14.77 -17.90
N LEU A 61 -14.96 -14.07 -16.82
CA LEU A 61 -16.21 -14.30 -16.08
C LEU A 61 -17.37 -13.64 -16.84
N GLY A 62 -18.43 -14.41 -17.09
CA GLY A 62 -19.68 -13.96 -17.68
C GLY A 62 -20.61 -13.25 -16.69
N ALA A 63 -21.72 -12.76 -17.23
CA ALA A 63 -22.72 -12.03 -16.45
C ALA A 63 -23.35 -12.93 -15.38
N ARG A 64 -23.35 -12.45 -14.14
CA ARG A 64 -23.79 -13.16 -12.93
C ARG A 64 -23.03 -14.45 -12.64
N GLU A 65 -21.95 -14.71 -13.35
CA GLU A 65 -21.14 -15.90 -13.14
C GLU A 65 -20.37 -15.78 -11.84
N GLU A 66 -20.28 -16.90 -11.13
CA GLU A 66 -19.48 -17.07 -9.93
C GLU A 66 -18.34 -18.06 -10.19
N PHE A 67 -17.14 -17.72 -9.73
CA PHE A 67 -15.98 -18.61 -9.77
C PHE A 67 -15.47 -18.85 -8.35
N ALA A 68 -15.45 -20.12 -7.93
CA ALA A 68 -14.94 -20.52 -6.63
C ALA A 68 -13.42 -20.78 -6.71
N LEU A 69 -12.62 -19.85 -6.20
CA LEU A 69 -11.18 -19.92 -6.16
C LEU A 69 -10.72 -20.63 -4.88
N GLN A 70 -9.98 -21.73 -5.02
CA GLN A 70 -9.35 -22.43 -3.90
C GLN A 70 -8.24 -21.58 -3.26
N VAL A 71 -8.34 -21.37 -1.95
CA VAL A 71 -7.38 -20.53 -1.21
C VAL A 71 -6.65 -21.31 -0.12
N ARG A 72 -7.36 -22.02 0.77
CA ARG A 72 -6.71 -22.91 1.74
C ARG A 72 -5.95 -24.03 1.00
N GLY A 73 -4.79 -24.39 1.54
CA GLY A 73 -3.90 -25.39 0.93
C GLY A 73 -3.21 -24.92 -0.35
N ASN A 74 -3.40 -23.66 -0.76
CA ASN A 74 -2.77 -23.08 -1.95
C ASN A 74 -1.77 -22.00 -1.55
N SER A 75 -0.60 -21.98 -2.18
CA SER A 75 0.40 -20.91 -2.03
C SER A 75 0.78 -20.63 -0.56
N GLY A 76 0.84 -21.68 0.26
CA GLY A 76 1.23 -21.61 1.67
C GLY A 76 0.12 -21.19 2.65
N VAL A 77 -1.10 -20.93 2.18
CA VAL A 77 -2.24 -20.64 3.06
C VAL A 77 -2.63 -21.90 3.84
N PRO A 78 -2.62 -21.89 5.18
CA PRO A 78 -2.92 -23.05 5.99
C PRO A 78 -4.42 -23.37 6.00
N ASP A 79 -4.76 -24.63 6.27
CA ASP A 79 -6.15 -25.12 6.28
C ASP A 79 -7.03 -24.49 7.38
N ASN A 80 -6.42 -23.93 8.42
CA ASN A 80 -7.14 -23.20 9.46
C ASN A 80 -7.25 -21.68 9.18
N ALA A 81 -6.81 -21.19 8.02
CA ALA A 81 -6.96 -19.79 7.67
C ALA A 81 -8.45 -19.37 7.62
N THR A 82 -8.80 -18.24 8.21
CA THR A 82 -10.18 -17.73 8.31
C THR A 82 -10.49 -16.63 7.29
N ALA A 83 -9.46 -15.92 6.82
CA ALA A 83 -9.60 -14.87 5.81
C ALA A 83 -8.29 -14.70 5.01
N VAL A 84 -8.38 -14.06 3.86
CA VAL A 84 -7.23 -13.62 3.06
C VAL A 84 -7.30 -12.14 2.72
N ALA A 85 -6.15 -11.48 2.69
CA ALA A 85 -5.99 -10.19 2.05
C ALA A 85 -5.53 -10.43 0.61
N VAL A 86 -6.28 -9.90 -0.35
CA VAL A 86 -6.00 -10.05 -1.78
C VAL A 86 -6.03 -8.70 -2.48
N ASN A 87 -5.22 -8.57 -3.53
CA ASN A 87 -5.41 -7.55 -4.55
C ASN A 87 -6.24 -8.16 -5.68
N LEU A 88 -7.46 -7.67 -5.85
CA LEU A 88 -8.36 -8.05 -6.91
C LEU A 88 -8.25 -7.03 -8.04
N THR A 89 -7.84 -7.48 -9.21
CA THR A 89 -7.75 -6.69 -10.42
C THR A 89 -8.79 -7.17 -11.42
N ALA A 90 -9.47 -6.26 -12.08
CA ALA A 90 -10.38 -6.57 -13.18
C ALA A 90 -10.10 -5.65 -14.39
N GLU A 91 -10.25 -6.21 -15.58
CA GLU A 91 -9.95 -5.54 -16.84
C GLU A 91 -10.70 -6.17 -18.02
N GLU A 92 -10.56 -5.56 -19.21
CA GLU A 92 -11.18 -6.04 -20.46
C GLU A 92 -12.72 -6.18 -20.34
N VAL A 93 -13.32 -5.23 -19.64
CA VAL A 93 -14.75 -5.20 -19.34
C VAL A 93 -15.57 -4.85 -20.58
N THR A 94 -16.58 -5.66 -20.93
CA THR A 94 -17.43 -5.43 -22.12
C THR A 94 -18.67 -4.56 -21.84
N VAL A 95 -19.16 -4.53 -20.60
CA VAL A 95 -20.31 -3.73 -20.14
C VAL A 95 -20.00 -3.25 -18.72
N PRO A 96 -20.38 -2.01 -18.32
CA PRO A 96 -20.18 -1.58 -16.94
C PRO A 96 -20.65 -2.61 -15.93
N THR A 97 -19.77 -2.97 -15.00
CA THR A 97 -19.98 -4.11 -14.11
C THR A 97 -19.36 -3.89 -12.74
N THR A 98 -19.67 -4.81 -11.84
CA THR A 98 -19.08 -4.91 -10.52
C THR A 98 -18.46 -6.30 -10.36
N ILE A 99 -17.23 -6.34 -9.82
CA ILE A 99 -16.61 -7.58 -9.35
C ILE A 99 -16.62 -7.61 -7.83
N ALA A 100 -17.17 -8.66 -7.26
CA ALA A 100 -17.21 -8.88 -5.83
C ALA A 100 -16.43 -10.13 -5.44
N ALA A 101 -15.78 -10.09 -4.27
CA ALA A 101 -15.14 -11.24 -3.63
C ALA A 101 -15.77 -11.52 -2.26
N TYR A 102 -16.18 -12.76 -2.01
CA TYR A 102 -16.93 -13.17 -0.81
C TYR A 102 -16.68 -14.64 -0.44
N PRO A 103 -17.01 -15.10 0.79
CA PRO A 103 -16.75 -16.47 1.20
C PRO A 103 -17.62 -17.50 0.45
N GLN A 104 -18.91 -17.56 0.77
CA GLN A 104 -19.82 -18.61 0.28
C GLN A 104 -21.15 -18.03 -0.18
N THR A 105 -21.85 -17.36 0.72
CA THR A 105 -23.08 -16.62 0.38
C THR A 105 -22.72 -15.21 -0.04
N TYR A 106 -23.30 -14.75 -1.15
CA TYR A 106 -23.15 -13.38 -1.61
C TYR A 106 -23.72 -12.39 -0.57
N PRO A 107 -22.89 -11.55 0.06
CA PRO A 107 -23.36 -10.62 1.09
C PRO A 107 -24.05 -9.41 0.46
N THR A 108 -24.90 -8.73 1.24
CA THR A 108 -25.49 -7.44 0.88
C THR A 108 -24.52 -6.26 0.97
N SER A 109 -23.38 -6.44 1.67
CA SER A 109 -22.27 -5.49 1.73
C SER A 109 -21.05 -6.05 0.99
N GLU A 110 -20.71 -5.43 -0.13
CA GLU A 110 -19.73 -5.97 -1.08
C GLU A 110 -18.33 -5.35 -0.88
N ASN A 111 -17.29 -6.18 -0.88
CA ASN A 111 -15.95 -5.74 -1.29
C ASN A 111 -15.93 -5.72 -2.82
N SER A 112 -16.54 -4.68 -3.39
CA SER A 112 -16.77 -4.58 -4.81
C SER A 112 -15.82 -3.61 -5.51
N LEU A 113 -15.53 -3.94 -6.75
CA LEU A 113 -14.85 -3.07 -7.70
C LEU A 113 -15.82 -2.76 -8.84
N PHE A 114 -16.26 -1.51 -8.93
CA PHE A 114 -17.04 -1.04 -10.07
C PHE A 114 -16.12 -0.69 -11.25
N LEU A 115 -16.46 -1.08 -12.47
CA LEU A 115 -15.67 -0.78 -13.67
C LEU A 115 -16.58 -0.35 -14.82
N ASN A 116 -16.14 0.65 -15.58
CA ASN A 116 -16.66 0.97 -16.90
C ASN A 116 -15.83 0.29 -18.00
N VAL A 117 -16.36 0.24 -19.22
CA VAL A 117 -15.65 -0.25 -20.41
C VAL A 117 -14.33 0.49 -20.60
N GLY A 118 -13.27 -0.25 -20.95
CA GLY A 118 -11.92 0.29 -21.16
C GLY A 118 -11.13 0.56 -19.86
N GLN A 119 -11.73 0.32 -18.68
CA GLN A 119 -11.02 0.47 -17.42
C GLN A 119 -10.30 -0.81 -17.00
N LYS A 120 -9.09 -0.62 -16.49
CA LYS A 120 -8.39 -1.59 -15.64
C LYS A 120 -8.35 -1.01 -14.24
N ARG A 121 -8.90 -1.73 -13.26
CA ARG A 121 -8.90 -1.29 -11.86
C ARG A 121 -8.47 -2.41 -10.95
N SER A 122 -7.89 -2.03 -9.81
CA SER A 122 -7.54 -2.94 -8.72
C SER A 122 -8.08 -2.41 -7.40
N ASN A 123 -8.47 -3.32 -6.51
CA ASN A 123 -8.85 -3.02 -5.15
C ASN A 123 -8.24 -4.07 -4.20
N VAL A 124 -7.82 -3.64 -3.02
CA VAL A 124 -7.42 -4.58 -1.96
C VAL A 124 -8.63 -4.94 -1.13
N ALA A 125 -8.89 -6.24 -0.98
CA ALA A 125 -9.99 -6.77 -0.21
C ALA A 125 -9.48 -7.73 0.87
N ILE A 126 -10.09 -7.68 2.06
CA ILE A 126 -9.98 -8.75 3.05
C ILE A 126 -11.26 -9.57 2.95
N VAL A 127 -11.12 -10.84 2.58
CA VAL A 127 -12.24 -11.73 2.27
C VAL A 127 -12.19 -12.92 3.22
N ARG A 128 -13.30 -13.19 3.92
CA ARG A 128 -13.42 -14.44 4.68
C ARG A 128 -13.33 -15.63 3.73
N ILE A 129 -12.73 -16.71 4.21
CA ILE A 129 -12.69 -17.97 3.48
C ILE A 129 -13.93 -18.77 3.87
N GLY A 130 -14.63 -19.34 2.87
CA GLY A 130 -15.75 -20.25 3.11
C GLY A 130 -15.31 -21.53 3.83
N ASP A 131 -16.27 -22.30 4.34
CA ASP A 131 -15.97 -23.55 5.02
C ASP A 131 -15.33 -24.58 4.08
N ASP A 132 -15.60 -24.45 2.77
CA ASP A 132 -14.97 -25.20 1.68
C ASP A 132 -13.53 -24.75 1.34
N GLY A 133 -12.98 -23.78 2.06
CA GLY A 133 -11.63 -23.27 1.86
C GLY A 133 -11.47 -22.34 0.66
N LYS A 134 -12.58 -21.86 0.11
CA LYS A 134 -12.61 -21.03 -1.10
C LYS A 134 -13.02 -19.60 -0.81
N ILE A 135 -12.65 -18.70 -1.72
CA ILE A 135 -13.36 -17.45 -1.93
C ILE A 135 -14.09 -17.54 -3.27
N ARG A 136 -15.16 -16.77 -3.43
CA ARG A 136 -15.92 -16.70 -4.66
C ARG A 136 -15.77 -15.32 -5.27
N LEU A 137 -15.56 -15.29 -6.57
CA LEU A 137 -15.54 -14.09 -7.40
C LEU A 137 -16.82 -14.06 -8.21
N ARG A 138 -17.51 -12.92 -8.23
CA ARG A 138 -18.72 -12.75 -9.05
C ARG A 138 -18.61 -11.54 -9.94
N ASN A 139 -18.99 -11.71 -11.20
CA ASN A 139 -19.17 -10.62 -12.15
C ASN A 139 -20.67 -10.30 -12.30
N SER A 140 -21.08 -9.05 -12.15
CA SER A 140 -22.49 -8.68 -12.22
C SER A 140 -23.06 -8.63 -13.65
N ALA A 141 -22.27 -8.21 -14.63
CA ALA A 141 -22.70 -8.00 -16.00
C ALA A 141 -21.55 -8.16 -17.01
N GLY A 142 -21.90 -8.42 -18.28
CA GLY A 142 -20.94 -8.52 -19.38
C GLY A 142 -19.90 -9.64 -19.20
N LEU A 143 -18.76 -9.47 -19.87
CA LEU A 143 -17.56 -10.29 -19.73
C LEU A 143 -16.44 -9.45 -19.12
N THR A 144 -15.59 -10.08 -18.33
CA THR A 144 -14.46 -9.43 -17.67
C THR A 144 -13.36 -10.43 -17.32
N HIS A 145 -12.11 -10.00 -17.47
CA HIS A 145 -10.97 -10.75 -16.96
C HIS A 145 -10.64 -10.31 -15.54
N VAL A 146 -10.27 -11.28 -14.70
CA VAL A 146 -9.95 -11.05 -13.29
C VAL A 146 -8.62 -11.67 -12.93
N ALA A 147 -7.89 -10.98 -12.07
CA ALA A 147 -6.65 -11.42 -11.48
C ALA A 147 -6.72 -11.25 -9.96
N VAL A 148 -6.25 -12.26 -9.23
CA VAL A 148 -6.22 -12.27 -7.77
C VAL A 148 -4.80 -12.53 -7.30
N ASP A 149 -4.20 -11.53 -6.67
CA ASP A 149 -2.92 -11.65 -5.98
C ASP A 149 -3.15 -11.81 -4.48
N LEU A 150 -2.63 -12.89 -3.89
CA LEU A 150 -2.56 -13.09 -2.46
C LEU A 150 -1.52 -12.15 -1.85
N LEU A 151 -1.93 -11.35 -0.87
CA LEU A 151 -1.07 -10.48 -0.09
C LEU A 151 -0.73 -11.08 1.28
N GLY A 152 -1.61 -11.94 1.80
CA GLY A 152 -1.48 -12.59 3.09
C GLY A 152 -2.78 -13.25 3.55
N TRP A 153 -2.72 -13.96 4.67
CA TRP A 153 -3.86 -14.65 5.26
C TRP A 153 -3.98 -14.41 6.76
N PHE A 154 -5.17 -14.67 7.29
CA PHE A 154 -5.48 -14.62 8.71
C PHE A 154 -5.74 -16.03 9.22
N ALA A 155 -5.16 -16.43 10.35
CA ALA A 155 -5.44 -17.72 11.00
C ALA A 155 -5.55 -17.57 12.54
N PRO A 156 -6.27 -18.48 13.22
CA PRO A 156 -6.25 -18.57 14.69
C PRO A 156 -4.84 -18.85 15.21
N GLY A 157 -4.43 -18.21 16.31
CA GLY A 157 -3.10 -18.35 16.90
C GLY A 157 -2.44 -17.01 17.29
N ASN A 158 -1.12 -17.05 17.50
CA ASN A 158 -0.31 -15.91 17.95
C ASN A 158 0.37 -15.22 16.75
N GLY A 159 0.02 -13.96 16.46
CA GLY A 159 0.71 -13.12 15.48
C GLY A 159 -0.04 -11.81 15.16
N ALA A 160 0.30 -11.14 14.05
CA ALA A 160 0.03 -9.70 13.91
C ALA A 160 -1.46 -9.32 13.72
N LYS A 161 -2.01 -8.46 14.60
CA LYS A 161 -3.40 -7.95 14.58
C LYS A 161 -3.62 -6.82 13.60
N TYR A 162 -4.72 -6.85 12.85
CA TYR A 162 -5.21 -5.64 12.18
C TYR A 162 -5.69 -4.63 13.23
N VAL A 163 -5.00 -3.48 13.30
CA VAL A 163 -5.40 -2.32 14.10
C VAL A 163 -5.94 -1.27 13.14
N PRO A 164 -7.26 -1.04 13.08
CA PRO A 164 -7.82 0.02 12.26
C PRO A 164 -7.43 1.37 12.85
N THR A 165 -7.13 2.35 12.00
CA THR A 165 -7.16 3.75 12.40
C THR A 165 -8.60 4.22 12.34
N LEU A 166 -9.08 4.88 13.40
CA LEU A 166 -10.38 5.55 13.38
C LEU A 166 -10.27 6.77 12.43
N GLY A 167 -10.46 6.52 11.14
CA GLY A 167 -10.22 7.48 10.05
C GLY A 167 -8.89 7.25 9.32
N ALA A 168 -8.80 7.71 8.07
CA ALA A 168 -7.56 7.67 7.30
C ALA A 168 -6.50 8.55 7.98
N ALA A 169 -5.40 7.95 8.43
CA ALA A 169 -4.32 8.69 9.07
C ALA A 169 -3.23 9.00 8.04
N ARG A 170 -2.78 10.25 7.98
CA ARG A 170 -1.73 10.65 7.05
C ARG A 170 -0.35 10.26 7.58
N VAL A 171 0.34 9.38 6.86
CA VAL A 171 1.72 8.97 7.14
C VAL A 171 2.70 10.06 6.74
N LEU A 172 2.51 10.62 5.54
CA LEU A 172 3.33 11.70 5.00
C LEU A 172 2.56 12.58 4.01
N ASP A 173 2.94 13.85 3.94
CA ASP A 173 2.46 14.85 2.98
C ASP A 173 3.63 15.72 2.51
N THR A 174 4.09 15.52 1.29
CA THR A 174 5.22 16.32 0.77
C THR A 174 4.80 17.75 0.39
N ARG A 175 3.50 18.05 0.37
CA ARG A 175 2.95 19.37 0.04
C ARG A 175 2.76 20.22 1.29
N ALA A 176 2.42 19.58 2.41
CA ALA A 176 2.24 20.22 3.70
C ALA A 176 3.45 20.09 4.63
N GLY A 177 4.42 19.20 4.32
CA GLY A 177 5.58 18.93 5.17
C GLY A 177 5.27 18.03 6.36
N SER A 178 4.20 17.22 6.29
CA SER A 178 3.83 16.30 7.36
C SER A 178 4.65 15.01 7.22
N GLY A 179 5.39 14.61 8.25
CA GLY A 179 6.20 13.39 8.27
C GLY A 179 7.49 13.43 7.43
N VAL A 180 7.58 14.32 6.44
CA VAL A 180 8.71 14.54 5.52
C VAL A 180 8.82 16.04 5.18
N PRO A 181 9.97 16.56 4.71
CA PRO A 181 10.08 17.95 4.29
C PRO A 181 9.08 18.33 3.19
N ARG A 182 8.65 19.61 3.19
CA ARG A 182 7.76 20.16 2.16
C ARG A 182 8.54 20.37 0.85
N ALA A 183 8.41 19.45 -0.09
CA ALA A 183 9.04 19.51 -1.41
C ALA A 183 8.33 18.58 -2.41
N SER A 184 8.38 18.90 -3.71
CA SER A 184 8.01 17.93 -4.75
C SER A 184 9.03 16.79 -4.80
N VAL A 185 8.58 15.57 -5.11
CA VAL A 185 9.50 14.44 -5.26
C VAL A 185 10.07 14.48 -6.68
N GLY A 186 11.33 14.91 -6.81
CA GLY A 186 12.01 15.01 -8.09
C GLY A 186 12.12 13.67 -8.84
N ARG A 187 12.40 13.72 -10.15
CA ARG A 187 12.64 12.52 -10.96
C ARG A 187 13.83 11.73 -10.39
N GLY A 188 13.66 10.43 -10.20
CA GLY A 188 14.66 9.54 -9.60
C GLY A 188 14.84 9.71 -8.10
N ALA A 189 14.09 10.62 -7.45
CA ALA A 189 14.16 10.83 -6.01
C ALA A 189 13.24 9.88 -5.27
N SER A 190 13.59 9.61 -4.01
CA SER A 190 12.75 8.86 -3.07
C SER A 190 12.40 9.71 -1.86
N VAL A 191 11.20 9.51 -1.34
CA VAL A 191 10.81 9.99 0.00
C VAL A 191 10.61 8.80 0.92
N THR A 192 11.14 8.88 2.13
CA THR A 192 11.15 7.79 3.11
C THR A 192 10.52 8.27 4.41
N ARG A 193 9.62 7.46 4.98
CA ARG A 193 9.05 7.71 6.31
C ARG A 193 9.09 6.45 7.15
N CYS A 194 9.74 6.52 8.31
CA CYS A 194 9.66 5.47 9.33
C CYS A 194 8.30 5.50 10.03
N LEU A 195 7.77 4.31 10.27
CA LEU A 195 6.53 4.04 10.98
C LEU A 195 6.88 3.35 12.31
N VAL A 196 7.41 4.12 13.27
CA VAL A 196 7.60 3.60 14.64
C VAL A 196 6.32 3.84 15.42
N LEU A 197 5.54 2.78 15.64
CA LEU A 197 4.33 2.84 16.45
C LEU A 197 4.73 2.81 17.93
N ARG A 198 4.62 3.95 18.61
CA ARG A 198 4.66 4.00 20.08
C ARG A 198 3.28 3.69 20.65
N SER A 199 3.20 3.28 21.92
CA SER A 199 2.00 2.86 22.67
C SER A 199 0.81 3.85 22.75
N ARG A 200 0.82 4.93 21.96
CA ARG A 200 -0.26 5.91 21.83
C ARG A 200 -0.59 6.26 20.37
N ASN A 201 -0.38 5.34 19.43
CA ASN A 201 -0.76 5.52 18.02
C ASN A 201 -0.10 6.76 17.35
N ARG A 202 1.13 7.09 17.75
CA ARG A 202 1.91 8.20 17.16
C ARG A 202 3.10 7.63 16.37
N LEU A 203 3.26 8.08 15.13
CA LEU A 203 4.37 7.74 14.24
C LEU A 203 5.65 8.47 14.70
N GLY A 204 6.58 7.74 15.30
CA GLY A 204 7.88 8.26 15.74
C GLY A 204 8.88 8.46 14.58
N GLY A 205 9.98 9.19 14.86
CA GLY A 205 11.14 9.26 13.96
C GLY A 205 11.99 7.99 14.01
N CYS A 206 12.78 7.74 12.95
CA CYS A 206 13.62 6.54 12.82
C CYS A 206 14.64 6.44 13.98
N PRO A 207 14.80 5.27 14.63
CA PRO A 207 15.94 5.02 15.49
C PRO A 207 17.22 5.07 14.63
N GLY A 208 18.22 5.84 15.06
CA GLY A 208 19.52 5.93 14.36
C GLY A 208 19.63 6.96 13.24
N ALA A 209 18.54 7.67 12.88
CA ALA A 209 18.67 8.89 12.08
C ALA A 209 19.23 10.00 13.00
N GLY A 210 20.55 10.19 12.96
CA GLY A 210 21.19 11.35 13.57
C GLY A 210 20.42 12.61 13.21
N ARG A 211 20.30 13.54 14.17
CA ARG A 211 19.73 14.87 13.91
C ARG A 211 20.51 15.44 12.73
N GLY A 212 19.86 15.56 11.57
CA GLY A 212 20.42 16.29 10.45
C GLY A 212 20.87 17.67 10.92
N PRO A 213 21.91 18.26 10.29
CA PRO A 213 22.48 19.51 10.74
C PRO A 213 21.38 20.55 10.88
N ARG A 214 21.36 21.22 12.05
CA ARG A 214 20.52 22.40 12.24
C ARG A 214 20.82 23.34 11.08
N ALA A 215 19.77 23.83 10.42
CA ALA A 215 19.91 25.01 9.60
C ALA A 215 20.26 26.15 10.57
N ASP A 216 21.56 26.35 10.78
CA ASP A 216 22.07 27.51 11.48
C ASP A 216 21.70 28.73 10.65
N GLY A 217 21.20 29.75 11.37
CA GLY A 217 20.41 30.83 10.82
C GLY A 217 21.07 31.54 9.65
N ALA A 218 20.26 31.80 8.62
CA ALA A 218 20.53 32.86 7.66
C ALA A 218 20.54 34.20 8.43
N GLY A 219 21.71 34.62 8.88
CA GLY A 219 21.95 35.96 9.37
C GLY A 219 21.75 36.95 8.22
N HIS A 220 20.80 37.87 8.39
CA HIS A 220 20.76 39.11 7.64
C HIS A 220 22.06 39.89 7.87
N GLY A 221 22.99 39.82 6.92
CA GLY A 221 24.17 40.68 6.85
C GLY A 221 23.93 41.80 5.84
N THR A 222 23.60 42.99 6.33
CA THR A 222 23.62 44.24 5.59
C THR A 222 25.07 44.56 5.18
N GLY A 223 25.38 44.50 3.89
CA GLY A 223 26.69 44.89 3.35
C GLY A 223 26.85 46.40 3.32
N ALA A 224 27.51 46.96 4.33
CA ALA A 224 28.05 48.32 4.29
C ALA A 224 29.42 48.30 3.57
N ALA A 225 29.50 48.99 2.44
CA ALA A 225 30.74 49.25 1.73
C ALA A 225 31.68 50.11 2.59
N ARG A 226 32.93 49.66 2.79
CA ARG A 226 34.01 50.50 3.33
C ARG A 226 35.23 50.41 2.43
N GLN A 227 35.54 51.55 1.81
CA GLN A 227 36.70 51.80 0.95
C GLN A 227 38.02 51.44 1.64
N GLN A 228 38.90 50.78 0.88
CA GLN A 228 40.30 50.54 1.22
C GLN A 228 41.05 51.88 1.32
N ARG A 229 41.72 52.11 2.45
CA ARG A 229 42.77 53.11 2.57
C ARG A 229 44.08 52.50 2.07
N GLN A 230 44.70 53.16 1.11
CA GLN A 230 46.10 53.01 0.73
C GLN A 230 46.99 53.48 1.88
N ALA A 231 47.96 52.65 2.28
CA ALA A 231 49.25 53.07 2.81
C ALA A 231 50.14 51.84 2.85
N ASP A 232 51.11 51.76 1.94
CA ASP A 232 52.38 51.08 2.22
C ASP A 232 53.47 51.79 1.42
N GLY A 233 54.47 52.28 2.15
CA GLY A 233 55.65 52.91 1.61
C GLY A 233 56.89 52.29 2.25
N GLY A 234 57.88 51.98 1.40
CA GLY A 234 59.28 52.14 1.77
C GLY A 234 60.24 50.96 1.51
N GLN A 235 61.35 51.33 0.87
CA GLN A 235 62.67 50.66 0.73
C GLN A 235 62.80 49.74 -0.50
N ARG A 236 63.72 49.95 -1.45
CA ARG A 236 65.01 50.67 -1.48
C ARG A 236 65.22 51.41 -2.80
#